data_AF-R9LLW6-F1
#
_entry.id   AF-R9LLW6-F1
#
_cell.length_a   1.000
_cell.length_b   1.000
_cell.length_c   1.000
_cell.angle_alpha   90.00
_cell.angle_beta   90.00
_cell.angle_gamma   90.00
#
_symmetry.space_group_name_H-M   'P 1'
#
loop_
_entity.id
_entity.type
_entity.pdbx_description
1 polymer ?
#
loop_
_entity_poly.entity_id
_entity_poly.type
_entity_poly.pdbx_seq_one_letter_code
_entity_poly.pdbx_strand_id
1 'polypeptide(L)'
;MLDKKDKKKKTFTRSLMYSVNTYSTYISIFIAAFSLVFGVITYMMTIKIEEHSNYLSDLQAPCVYTMTATGNENYPKKDSQDTVVSLPDTKIVFDISSGSILDIGNVVMEDENTIGKIGSWSIAEHQTDKKDQQENKTRTAKTDTVTYKPDVWNYDPSTRTTYTILFVKTGNNTSDIWLLIMDEKNNLKIYGYDALPINQKTDYPVAFQSYRSAREFLVENNI
;
A
#
# COMPACT_ATOMS: atom_id res chain seq x y z
N MET A 1 50.29 56.67 -56.01
CA MET A 1 48.88 56.27 -55.84
C MET A 1 48.81 54.81 -55.40
N LEU A 2 48.94 54.51 -54.11
CA LEU A 2 48.83 53.15 -53.54
C LEU A 2 48.54 53.29 -52.03
N ASP A 3 47.36 53.83 -51.64
CA ASP A 3 47.02 53.88 -50.20
C ASP A 3 45.50 53.84 -49.88
N LYS A 4 44.62 53.66 -50.87
CA LYS A 4 43.17 53.52 -50.63
C LYS A 4 42.65 52.08 -50.71
N LYS A 5 43.33 51.17 -51.41
CA LYS A 5 42.91 49.75 -51.54
C LYS A 5 43.27 48.91 -50.31
N ASP A 6 44.43 49.15 -49.68
CA ASP A 6 44.87 48.36 -48.52
C ASP A 6 44.13 48.71 -47.21
N LYS A 7 43.76 49.98 -47.02
CA LYS A 7 42.93 50.39 -45.87
C LYS A 7 41.56 49.70 -45.88
N LYS A 8 40.86 49.66 -47.02
CA LYS A 8 39.56 48.96 -47.16
C LYS A 8 39.65 47.45 -46.92
N LYS A 9 40.71 46.79 -47.42
CA LYS A 9 40.93 45.34 -47.16
C LYS A 9 41.16 45.06 -45.66
N LYS A 10 41.94 45.91 -44.96
CA LYS A 10 42.20 45.79 -43.51
C LYS A 10 40.96 46.05 -42.65
N THR A 11 40.06 46.96 -43.05
CA THR A 11 38.81 47.22 -42.30
C THR A 11 37.79 46.09 -42.50
N PHE A 12 37.72 45.54 -43.72
CA PHE A 12 36.79 44.44 -44.03
C PHE A 12 37.19 43.14 -43.33
N THR A 13 38.48 42.78 -43.30
CA THR A 13 38.96 41.57 -42.59
C THR A 13 38.85 41.69 -41.08
N ARG A 14 39.07 42.87 -40.48
CA ARG A 14 38.77 43.10 -39.07
C ARG A 14 37.27 42.97 -38.78
N SER A 15 36.41 43.59 -39.58
CA SER A 15 34.94 43.49 -39.43
C SER A 15 34.44 42.04 -39.55
N LEU A 16 35.00 41.26 -40.49
CA LEU A 16 34.68 39.83 -40.66
C LEU A 16 35.16 38.99 -39.48
N MET A 17 36.41 39.18 -39.03
CA MET A 17 36.95 38.49 -37.85
C MET A 17 36.15 38.81 -36.58
N TYR A 18 35.78 40.08 -36.36
CA TYR A 18 34.89 40.45 -35.25
C TYR A 18 33.51 39.79 -35.40
N SER A 19 32.92 39.76 -36.59
CA SER A 19 31.62 39.11 -36.82
C SER A 19 31.66 37.59 -36.58
N VAL A 20 32.71 36.91 -37.05
CA VAL A 20 32.91 35.46 -36.87
C VAL A 20 33.18 35.12 -35.40
N ASN A 21 33.97 35.93 -34.71
CA ASN A 21 34.24 35.73 -33.28
C ASN A 21 32.96 35.97 -32.43
N THR A 22 32.14 36.95 -32.82
CA THR A 22 30.84 37.19 -32.17
C THR A 22 29.86 36.04 -32.44
N TYR A 23 29.79 35.53 -33.68
CA TYR A 23 28.93 34.40 -34.04
C TYR A 23 29.35 33.10 -33.34
N SER A 24 30.66 32.85 -33.23
CA SER A 24 31.24 31.73 -32.47
C SER A 24 30.89 31.83 -30.98
N THR A 25 31.00 33.04 -30.41
CA THR A 25 30.64 33.29 -29.00
C THR A 25 29.14 33.10 -28.75
N TYR A 26 28.26 33.51 -29.67
CA TYR A 26 26.82 33.25 -29.57
C TYR A 26 26.50 31.76 -29.64
N ILE A 27 27.16 31.00 -30.52
CA ILE A 27 27.00 29.54 -30.61
C ILE A 27 27.48 28.88 -29.31
N SER A 28 28.62 29.30 -28.75
CA SER A 28 29.13 28.78 -27.47
C SER A 28 28.19 29.09 -26.29
N ILE A 29 27.62 30.28 -26.23
CA ILE A 29 26.63 30.65 -25.20
C ILE A 29 25.35 29.82 -25.38
N PHE A 30 24.90 29.61 -26.62
CA PHE A 30 23.73 28.78 -26.91
C PHE A 30 23.96 27.32 -26.50
N ILE A 31 25.13 26.75 -26.83
CA ILE A 31 25.52 25.39 -26.40
C ILE A 31 25.57 25.33 -24.87
N ALA A 32 26.18 26.30 -24.19
CA ALA A 32 26.25 26.32 -22.73
C ALA A 32 24.86 26.42 -22.07
N ALA A 33 23.98 27.27 -22.60
CA ALA A 33 22.60 27.38 -22.14
C ALA A 33 21.81 26.09 -22.38
N PHE A 34 21.98 25.46 -23.54
CA PHE A 34 21.34 24.18 -23.86
C PHE A 34 21.86 23.04 -22.98
N SER A 35 23.17 22.98 -22.73
CA SER A 35 23.77 22.01 -21.81
C SER A 35 23.30 22.21 -20.37
N LEU A 36 23.07 23.46 -19.93
CA LEU A 36 22.53 23.75 -18.60
C LEU A 36 21.07 23.31 -18.48
N VAL A 37 20.23 23.64 -19.48
CA VAL A 37 18.83 23.18 -19.53
C VAL A 37 18.78 21.65 -19.55
N PHE A 38 19.61 21.02 -20.38
CA PHE A 38 19.70 19.56 -20.44
C PHE A 38 20.13 18.95 -19.09
N GLY A 39 21.14 19.53 -18.44
CA GLY A 39 21.60 19.09 -17.12
C GLY A 39 20.51 19.18 -16.03
N VAL A 40 19.72 20.27 -16.02
CA VAL A 40 18.59 20.43 -15.08
C VAL A 40 17.51 19.38 -15.36
N ILE A 41 17.17 19.13 -16.63
CA ILE A 41 16.19 18.10 -17.01
C ILE A 41 16.68 16.71 -16.60
N THR A 42 17.95 16.38 -16.86
CA THR A 42 18.53 15.09 -16.44
C THR A 42 18.49 14.94 -14.92
N TYR A 43 18.87 15.96 -14.17
CA TYR A 43 18.80 15.95 -12.70
C TYR A 43 17.38 15.70 -12.19
N MET A 44 16.38 16.40 -12.75
CA MET A 44 14.97 16.20 -12.39
C MET A 44 14.47 14.80 -12.74
N MET A 45 14.91 14.24 -13.87
CA MET A 45 14.59 12.85 -14.24
C MET A 45 15.23 11.86 -13.27
N THR A 46 16.49 12.07 -12.87
CA THR A 46 17.16 11.20 -11.90
C THR A 46 16.45 11.17 -10.56
N ILE A 47 16.04 12.32 -10.02
CA ILE A 47 15.24 12.39 -8.78
C ILE A 47 13.95 11.59 -8.92
N LYS A 48 13.20 11.81 -10.00
CA LYS A 48 11.93 11.08 -10.23
C LYS A 48 12.12 9.58 -10.34
N ILE A 49 13.22 9.13 -10.96
CA ILE A 49 13.55 7.70 -11.05
C ILE A 49 13.87 7.13 -9.67
N GLU A 50 14.67 7.85 -8.87
CA GLU A 50 15.01 7.44 -7.50
C GLU A 50 13.77 7.37 -6.61
N GLU A 51 12.90 8.38 -6.67
CA GLU A 51 11.61 8.39 -5.95
C GLU A 51 10.72 7.22 -6.36
N HIS A 52 10.61 6.96 -7.67
CA HIS A 52 9.81 5.84 -8.17
C HIS A 52 10.40 4.48 -7.80
N SER A 53 11.73 4.36 -7.81
CA SER A 53 12.44 3.16 -7.37
C SER A 53 12.23 2.89 -5.87
N ASN A 54 12.34 3.93 -5.03
CA ASN A 54 12.10 3.82 -3.59
C ASN A 54 10.64 3.46 -3.30
N TYR A 55 9.69 4.06 -4.03
CA TYR A 55 8.27 3.73 -3.93
C TYR A 55 7.99 2.26 -4.27
N LEU A 56 8.54 1.75 -5.37
CA LEU A 56 8.39 0.34 -5.74
C LEU A 56 9.08 -0.61 -4.74
N SER A 57 10.23 -0.19 -4.20
CA SER A 57 10.94 -0.94 -3.16
C SER A 57 10.13 -1.05 -1.87
N ASP A 58 9.46 0.04 -1.45
CA ASP A 58 8.57 0.03 -0.28
C ASP A 58 7.36 -0.89 -0.51
N LEU A 59 6.79 -0.90 -1.72
CA LEU A 59 5.68 -1.79 -2.06
C LEU A 59 6.08 -3.27 -1.98
N GLN A 60 7.30 -3.62 -2.41
CA GLN A 60 7.78 -5.00 -2.40
C GLN A 60 8.44 -5.44 -1.08
N ALA A 61 8.58 -4.53 -0.11
CA ALA A 61 9.15 -4.87 1.19
C ALA A 61 8.19 -5.77 2.00
N PRO A 62 8.71 -6.66 2.87
CA PRO A 62 7.89 -7.37 3.85
C PRO A 62 7.02 -6.39 4.64
N CYS A 63 5.72 -6.67 4.70
CA CYS A 63 4.80 -5.81 5.43
C CYS A 63 4.91 -6.08 6.93
N VAL A 64 5.05 -5.01 7.71
CA VAL A 64 5.05 -5.07 9.18
C VAL A 64 3.97 -4.14 9.68
N TYR A 65 2.92 -4.69 10.27
CA TYR A 65 1.80 -3.94 10.79
C TYR A 65 1.35 -4.47 12.15
N THR A 66 0.77 -3.59 12.96
CA THR A 66 -0.02 -3.98 14.13
C THR A 66 -1.50 -3.81 13.82
N MET A 67 -2.30 -4.73 14.33
CA MET A 67 -3.75 -4.70 14.14
C MET A 67 -4.43 -4.39 15.48
N THR A 68 -5.35 -3.42 15.44
CA THR A 68 -6.30 -3.18 16.51
C THR A 68 -7.70 -3.29 15.93
N ALA A 69 -8.66 -3.88 16.64
CA ALA A 69 -10.05 -3.73 16.27
C ALA A 69 -10.78 -2.93 17.34
N THR A 70 -11.63 -2.02 16.88
CA THR A 70 -12.46 -1.16 17.70
C THR A 70 -13.88 -1.27 17.19
N GLY A 71 -14.81 -1.53 18.09
CA GLY A 71 -16.23 -1.70 17.80
C GLY A 71 -16.98 -1.62 19.11
N ASN A 72 -18.12 -0.93 19.12
CA ASN A 72 -18.97 -0.83 20.29
C ASN A 72 -20.29 -1.48 19.91
N GLU A 73 -20.32 -2.80 19.97
CA GLU A 73 -21.41 -3.55 19.36
C GLU A 73 -22.42 -4.04 20.38
N ASN A 74 -23.68 -4.04 19.93
CA ASN A 74 -24.75 -4.76 20.57
C ASN A 74 -24.73 -6.17 20.01
N TYR A 75 -24.28 -7.12 20.82
CA TYR A 75 -24.32 -8.55 20.48
C TYR A 75 -25.70 -8.97 19.97
N PRO A 76 -25.78 -9.96 19.06
CA PRO A 76 -27.03 -10.63 18.72
C PRO A 76 -27.77 -11.08 20.00
N LYS A 77 -29.11 -11.10 19.96
CA LYS A 77 -29.92 -11.54 21.11
C LYS A 77 -29.52 -12.97 21.51
N LYS A 78 -29.42 -13.21 22.83
CA LYS A 78 -28.98 -14.47 23.47
C LYS A 78 -29.63 -15.77 22.96
N ASP A 79 -30.77 -15.69 22.27
CA ASP A 79 -31.55 -16.83 21.80
C ASP A 79 -31.47 -17.06 20.28
N SER A 80 -30.58 -16.35 19.57
CA SER A 80 -30.39 -16.58 18.13
C SER A 80 -29.64 -17.90 17.88
N GLN A 81 -30.17 -18.69 16.93
CA GLN A 81 -29.53 -19.88 16.36
C GLN A 81 -28.71 -19.54 15.11
N ASP A 82 -28.59 -18.25 14.76
CA ASP A 82 -27.87 -17.81 13.58
C ASP A 82 -26.38 -18.06 13.77
N THR A 83 -25.73 -18.70 12.80
CA THR A 83 -24.27 -18.95 12.80
C THR A 83 -23.49 -17.83 12.10
N VAL A 84 -24.20 -16.85 11.55
CA VAL A 84 -23.67 -15.70 10.82
C VAL A 84 -24.44 -14.44 11.25
N VAL A 85 -23.71 -13.38 11.61
CA VAL A 85 -24.28 -12.15 12.16
C VAL A 85 -23.65 -10.92 11.50
N SER A 86 -24.39 -9.81 11.47
CA SER A 86 -23.89 -8.53 10.92
C SER A 86 -23.45 -7.61 12.05
N LEU A 87 -22.21 -7.14 11.93
CA LEU A 87 -21.48 -6.32 12.89
C LEU A 87 -20.92 -5.07 12.16
N PRO A 88 -21.80 -4.16 11.70
CA PRO A 88 -21.44 -3.11 10.73
C PRO A 88 -20.60 -1.97 11.32
N ASP A 89 -20.54 -1.88 12.65
CA ASP A 89 -19.83 -0.81 13.37
C ASP A 89 -18.41 -1.22 13.79
N THR A 90 -18.06 -2.51 13.71
CA THR A 90 -16.71 -2.98 13.95
C THR A 90 -15.73 -2.53 12.87
N LYS A 91 -14.62 -1.97 13.32
CA LYS A 91 -13.52 -1.49 12.48
C LYS A 91 -12.24 -2.19 12.89
N ILE A 92 -11.50 -2.66 11.92
CA ILE A 92 -10.16 -3.19 12.10
C ILE A 92 -9.19 -2.17 11.51
N VAL A 93 -8.28 -1.68 12.33
CA VAL A 93 -7.27 -0.70 11.97
C VAL A 93 -5.92 -1.39 11.92
N PHE A 94 -5.26 -1.24 10.77
CA PHE A 94 -3.90 -1.70 10.52
C PHE A 94 -2.97 -0.51 10.56
N ASP A 95 -2.05 -0.49 11.54
CA ASP A 95 -0.96 0.48 11.63
C ASP A 95 0.27 -0.12 10.95
N ILE A 96 0.56 0.30 9.72
CA ILE A 96 1.61 -0.25 8.85
C ILE A 96 2.91 0.49 9.09
N SER A 97 3.86 -0.16 9.77
CA SER A 97 5.18 0.41 10.04
C SER A 97 6.19 0.26 8.88
N SER A 98 5.98 -0.72 8.01
CA SER A 98 6.81 -1.02 6.83
C SER A 98 6.02 -1.82 5.81
N GLY A 99 6.39 -1.74 4.53
CA GLY A 99 5.74 -2.45 3.43
C GLY A 99 4.38 -1.85 3.06
N SER A 100 3.52 -2.67 2.44
CA SER A 100 2.16 -2.26 2.07
C SER A 100 1.18 -3.43 2.13
N ILE A 101 -0.10 -3.11 2.29
CA ILE A 101 -1.22 -4.05 2.13
C ILE A 101 -1.88 -3.74 0.78
N LEU A 102 -2.14 -4.78 -0.01
CA LEU A 102 -2.82 -4.71 -1.31
C LEU A 102 -4.32 -4.98 -1.15
N ASP A 103 -4.65 -6.10 -0.53
CA ASP A 103 -6.03 -6.57 -0.37
C ASP A 103 -6.26 -7.01 1.09
N ILE A 104 -7.45 -6.73 1.60
CA ILE A 104 -7.92 -7.24 2.90
C ILE A 104 -9.25 -7.92 2.66
N GLY A 105 -9.43 -9.10 3.21
CA GLY A 105 -10.71 -9.78 3.13
C GLY A 105 -11.05 -10.59 4.37
N ASN A 106 -12.31 -11.00 4.44
CA ASN A 106 -12.85 -11.84 5.49
C ASN A 106 -13.46 -13.12 4.88
N VAL A 107 -13.20 -14.24 5.53
CA VAL A 107 -13.80 -15.53 5.22
C VAL A 107 -14.96 -15.76 6.17
N VAL A 108 -16.15 -15.97 5.59
CA VAL A 108 -17.38 -16.31 6.31
C VAL A 108 -17.66 -17.79 6.08
N MET A 109 -17.70 -18.51 7.19
CA MET A 109 -17.94 -19.95 7.21
C MET A 109 -19.45 -20.27 7.15
N GLU A 110 -19.83 -21.33 6.44
CA GLU A 110 -21.19 -21.90 6.50
C GLU A 110 -21.33 -22.83 7.71
N ASP A 111 -20.31 -23.65 7.95
CA ASP A 111 -20.13 -24.50 9.12
C ASP A 111 -18.63 -24.51 9.52
N GLU A 112 -18.23 -25.25 10.56
CA GLU A 112 -16.85 -25.25 11.03
C GLU A 112 -15.79 -25.75 10.03
N ASN A 113 -16.20 -26.40 8.93
CA ASN A 113 -15.32 -26.95 7.90
C ASN A 113 -15.57 -26.38 6.49
N THR A 114 -16.72 -25.74 6.26
CA THR A 114 -17.18 -25.30 4.93
C THR A 114 -17.16 -23.78 4.82
N ILE A 115 -16.50 -23.26 3.78
CA ILE A 115 -16.52 -21.83 3.47
C ILE A 115 -17.78 -21.49 2.69
N GLY A 116 -18.58 -20.56 3.21
CA GLY A 116 -19.77 -20.06 2.53
C GLY A 116 -19.46 -18.88 1.59
N LYS A 117 -18.70 -17.89 2.08
CA LYS A 117 -18.42 -16.65 1.33
C LYS A 117 -17.06 -16.07 1.69
N ILE A 118 -16.38 -15.52 0.69
CA ILE A 118 -15.18 -14.69 0.88
C ILE A 118 -15.52 -13.26 0.46
N GLY A 119 -15.42 -12.33 1.41
CA GLY A 119 -15.41 -10.90 1.12
C GLY A 119 -13.96 -10.45 0.91
N SER A 120 -13.70 -9.69 -0.16
CA SER A 120 -12.39 -9.10 -0.41
C SER A 120 -12.55 -7.61 -0.71
N TRP A 121 -11.61 -6.81 -0.24
CA TRP A 121 -11.55 -5.38 -0.43
C TRP A 121 -10.14 -5.02 -0.90
N SER A 122 -10.01 -4.62 -2.17
CA SER A 122 -8.74 -4.14 -2.69
C SER A 122 -8.50 -2.70 -2.26
N ILE A 123 -7.40 -2.48 -1.54
CA ILE A 123 -7.01 -1.15 -1.07
C ILE A 123 -6.66 -0.26 -2.26
N ALA A 124 -6.08 -0.83 -3.32
CA ALA A 124 -5.66 -0.10 -4.51
C ALA A 124 -6.84 0.55 -5.26
N GLU A 125 -8.02 -0.08 -5.26
CA GLU A 125 -9.23 0.42 -5.93
C GLU A 125 -9.88 1.61 -5.20
N HIS A 126 -9.52 1.82 -3.94
CA HIS A 126 -10.11 2.85 -3.07
C HIS A 126 -9.11 3.90 -2.57
N GLN A 127 -7.86 3.85 -3.04
CA GLN A 127 -7.01 5.04 -3.07
C GLN A 127 -7.60 6.02 -4.09
N THR A 128 -8.69 6.71 -3.70
CA THR A 128 -9.23 7.87 -4.43
C THR A 128 -8.08 8.71 -4.93
N ASP A 129 -8.11 9.09 -6.20
CA ASP A 129 -7.19 9.94 -7.01
C ASP A 129 -6.47 11.09 -6.28
N LYS A 130 -5.78 10.81 -5.17
CA LYS A 130 -4.79 11.68 -4.52
C LYS A 130 -3.45 11.57 -5.25
N LYS A 131 -3.45 11.04 -6.48
CA LYS A 131 -2.29 11.04 -7.38
C LYS A 131 -1.96 12.44 -7.93
N ASP A 132 -2.85 13.43 -7.78
CA ASP A 132 -2.64 14.78 -8.33
C ASP A 132 -2.47 15.90 -7.30
N GLN A 133 -2.22 15.58 -6.03
CA GLN A 133 -1.60 16.56 -5.14
C GLN A 133 -0.19 16.09 -4.84
N GLN A 134 0.77 16.63 -5.59
CA GLN A 134 2.17 16.75 -5.15
C GLN A 134 2.20 17.54 -3.84
N GLU A 135 1.82 16.91 -2.73
CA GLU A 135 2.29 17.36 -1.43
C GLU A 135 3.77 16.99 -1.38
N ASN A 136 4.63 17.98 -1.64
CA ASN A 136 6.01 18.03 -1.16
C ASN A 136 6.01 18.03 0.38
N LYS A 137 5.51 16.96 1.00
CA LYS A 137 5.76 16.65 2.39
C LYS A 137 6.94 15.70 2.38
N THR A 138 8.06 16.18 2.90
CA THR A 138 9.14 15.34 3.38
C THR A 138 8.49 14.26 4.27
N ARG A 139 8.43 13.02 3.78
CA ARG A 139 7.89 11.86 4.51
C ARG A 139 8.55 11.83 5.89
N THR A 140 7.83 12.28 6.90
CA THR A 140 8.30 12.36 8.28
C THR A 140 7.52 11.30 9.06
N ALA A 141 8.16 10.14 9.25
CA ALA A 141 7.75 8.98 10.05
C ALA A 141 6.46 8.23 9.58
N LYS A 142 6.56 7.05 8.97
CA LYS A 142 6.72 5.69 9.55
C LYS A 142 5.45 4.91 9.96
N THR A 143 4.23 5.41 9.74
CA THR A 143 3.02 4.59 9.89
C THR A 143 1.90 5.02 8.95
N ASP A 144 1.59 4.20 7.94
CA ASP A 144 0.34 4.33 7.17
C ASP A 144 -0.78 3.58 7.88
N THR A 145 -2.00 4.14 7.90
CA THR A 145 -3.16 3.50 8.54
C THR A 145 -4.18 3.06 7.51
N VAL A 146 -4.62 1.81 7.61
CA VAL A 146 -5.70 1.25 6.79
C VAL A 146 -6.83 0.79 7.71
N THR A 147 -8.07 1.18 7.39
CA THR A 147 -9.26 0.77 8.14
C THR A 147 -10.12 -0.15 7.29
N TYR A 148 -10.39 -1.35 7.79
CA TYR A 148 -11.27 -2.34 7.18
C TYR A 148 -12.52 -2.54 8.05
N LYS A 149 -13.67 -2.77 7.40
CA LYS A 149 -14.97 -2.95 8.08
C LYS A 149 -15.65 -4.23 7.57
N PRO A 150 -15.42 -5.37 8.23
CA PRO A 150 -16.15 -6.60 7.91
C PRO A 150 -17.58 -6.48 8.40
N ASP A 151 -18.53 -6.41 7.47
CA ASP A 151 -19.96 -6.34 7.79
C ASP A 151 -20.47 -7.67 8.38
N VAL A 152 -19.91 -8.80 7.95
CA VAL A 152 -20.41 -10.13 8.28
C VAL A 152 -19.38 -10.94 9.07
N TRP A 153 -19.82 -11.53 10.17
CA TRP A 153 -19.03 -12.34 11.10
C TRP A 153 -19.69 -13.68 11.34
N ASN A 154 -18.89 -14.68 11.71
CA ASN A 154 -19.41 -15.94 12.22
C ASN A 154 -19.76 -15.80 13.70
N TYR A 155 -20.75 -16.58 14.15
CA TYR A 155 -21.17 -16.65 15.54
C TYR A 155 -21.19 -18.11 15.99
N ASP A 156 -20.59 -18.36 17.15
CA ASP A 156 -20.65 -19.65 17.84
C ASP A 156 -21.65 -19.55 19.00
N PRO A 157 -22.85 -20.15 18.90
CA PRO A 157 -23.85 -20.11 19.96
C PRO A 157 -23.42 -20.81 21.25
N SER A 158 -22.49 -21.78 21.17
CA SER A 158 -22.07 -22.58 22.32
C SER A 158 -21.18 -21.77 23.27
N THR A 159 -20.26 -20.98 22.70
CA THR A 159 -19.35 -20.10 23.45
C THR A 159 -19.86 -18.66 23.54
N ARG A 160 -20.92 -18.34 22.77
CA ARG A 160 -21.48 -16.99 22.61
C ARG A 160 -20.44 -15.98 22.17
N THR A 161 -19.62 -16.38 21.21
CA THR A 161 -18.57 -15.53 20.65
C THR A 161 -18.82 -15.27 19.17
N THR A 162 -18.41 -14.10 18.72
CA THR A 162 -18.34 -13.80 17.30
C THR A 162 -16.89 -13.94 16.87
N TYR A 163 -16.67 -14.42 15.65
CA TYR A 163 -15.33 -14.53 15.10
C TYR A 163 -15.31 -14.23 13.61
N THR A 164 -14.17 -13.77 13.14
CA THR A 164 -13.88 -13.59 11.71
C THR A 164 -12.48 -14.08 11.40
N ILE A 165 -12.34 -14.69 10.24
CA ILE A 165 -11.04 -15.09 9.69
C ILE A 165 -10.67 -14.06 8.64
N LEU A 166 -9.64 -13.28 8.89
CA LEU A 166 -9.15 -12.28 7.96
C LEU A 166 -7.98 -12.84 7.16
N PHE A 167 -7.94 -12.52 5.88
CA PHE A 167 -6.71 -12.63 5.10
C PHE A 167 -6.25 -11.23 4.66
N VAL A 168 -4.94 -11.05 4.63
CA VAL A 168 -4.28 -9.80 4.29
C VAL A 168 -3.23 -10.10 3.26
N LYS A 169 -3.41 -9.61 2.03
CA LYS A 169 -2.42 -9.73 0.97
C LYS A 169 -1.48 -8.53 1.01
N THR A 170 -0.21 -8.79 1.18
CA THR A 170 0.84 -7.76 1.32
C THR A 170 1.47 -7.43 -0.04
N GLY A 171 2.18 -6.30 -0.13
CA GLY A 171 2.74 -5.79 -1.39
C GLY A 171 3.81 -6.65 -2.06
N ASN A 172 4.43 -7.57 -1.32
CA ASN A 172 5.29 -8.65 -1.82
C ASN A 172 4.51 -9.91 -2.26
N ASN A 173 3.18 -9.84 -2.38
CA ASN A 173 2.27 -10.93 -2.71
C ASN A 173 2.27 -12.12 -1.73
N THR A 174 2.64 -11.89 -0.47
CA THR A 174 2.40 -12.88 0.60
C THR A 174 1.03 -12.65 1.23
N SER A 175 0.44 -13.71 1.77
CA SER A 175 -0.86 -13.64 2.47
C SER A 175 -0.67 -13.98 3.94
N ASP A 176 -1.10 -13.08 4.82
CA ASP A 176 -1.24 -13.35 6.25
C ASP A 176 -2.68 -13.69 6.58
N ILE A 177 -2.89 -14.61 7.52
CA ILE A 177 -4.23 -15.02 7.96
C ILE A 177 -4.33 -14.81 9.46
N TRP A 178 -5.44 -14.21 9.91
CA TRP A 178 -5.70 -13.87 11.30
C TRP A 178 -7.07 -14.38 11.74
N LEU A 179 -7.16 -14.87 12.96
CA LEU A 179 -8.42 -15.18 13.63
C LEU A 179 -8.69 -14.10 14.68
N LEU A 180 -9.81 -13.40 14.51
CA LEU A 180 -10.31 -12.42 15.47
C LEU A 180 -11.51 -13.03 16.17
N ILE A 181 -11.48 -13.06 17.51
CA ILE A 181 -12.58 -13.55 18.33
C ILE A 181 -12.99 -12.43 19.27
N MET A 182 -14.28 -12.12 19.29
CA MET A 182 -14.87 -11.16 20.20
C MET A 182 -15.83 -11.91 21.13
N ASP A 183 -15.86 -11.53 22.40
CA ASP A 183 -16.79 -12.06 23.42
C ASP A 183 -17.95 -11.10 23.69
N GLU A 184 -18.99 -11.55 24.41
CA GLU A 184 -20.17 -10.74 24.76
C GLU A 184 -19.85 -9.44 25.53
N LYS A 185 -18.63 -9.29 26.05
CA LYS A 185 -18.16 -8.09 26.77
C LYS A 185 -17.33 -7.16 25.86
N ASN A 186 -17.32 -7.43 24.56
CA ASN A 186 -16.51 -6.73 23.55
C ASN A 186 -15.00 -6.85 23.78
N ASN A 187 -14.54 -7.93 24.45
CA ASN A 187 -13.11 -8.22 24.51
C ASN A 187 -12.69 -8.92 23.23
N LEU A 188 -11.83 -8.25 22.45
CA LEU A 188 -11.24 -8.80 21.25
C LEU A 188 -9.95 -9.56 21.58
N LYS A 189 -9.84 -10.77 21.04
CA LYS A 189 -8.61 -11.56 20.99
C LYS A 189 -8.20 -11.76 19.53
N ILE A 190 -6.93 -11.51 19.24
CA ILE A 190 -6.35 -11.63 17.90
C ILE A 190 -5.33 -12.77 17.93
N TYR A 191 -5.47 -13.71 17.01
CA TYR A 191 -4.57 -14.85 16.84
C TYR A 191 -4.01 -14.84 15.42
N GLY A 192 -2.68 -14.90 15.31
CA GLY A 192 -1.98 -15.05 14.03
C GLY A 192 -1.48 -16.47 13.80
N TYR A 193 -0.72 -16.64 12.72
CA TYR A 193 -0.17 -17.92 12.26
C TYR A 193 0.50 -18.76 13.37
N ASP A 194 1.34 -18.13 14.20
CA ASP A 194 2.14 -18.82 15.22
C ASP A 194 1.35 -19.23 16.46
N ALA A 195 0.11 -18.76 16.62
CA ALA A 195 -0.64 -18.90 17.85
C ALA A 195 -1.49 -20.18 17.94
N LEU A 196 -1.51 -21.04 16.90
CA LEU A 196 -2.57 -22.05 16.72
C LEU A 196 -2.05 -23.49 16.46
N PRO A 197 -1.36 -24.14 17.42
CA PRO A 197 -1.01 -25.55 17.29
C PRO A 197 -2.25 -26.46 17.19
N ILE A 198 -2.13 -27.55 16.42
CA ILE A 198 -3.21 -28.49 16.08
C ILE A 198 -3.94 -29.05 17.32
N ASN A 199 -3.22 -29.20 18.44
CA ASN A 199 -3.76 -29.76 19.69
C ASN A 199 -3.87 -28.72 20.82
N GLN A 200 -3.97 -27.43 20.50
CA GLN A 200 -4.15 -26.41 21.53
C GLN A 200 -5.50 -26.57 22.21
N LYS A 201 -5.49 -26.68 23.54
CA LYS A 201 -6.70 -26.55 24.33
C LYS A 201 -7.12 -25.07 24.31
N THR A 202 -8.29 -24.81 23.73
CA THR A 202 -8.85 -23.47 23.55
C THR A 202 -10.28 -23.45 24.08
N ASP A 203 -10.71 -22.29 24.57
CA ASP A 203 -12.11 -22.06 24.95
C ASP A 203 -13.01 -21.85 23.72
N TYR A 204 -12.42 -21.75 22.51
CA TYR A 204 -13.11 -21.44 21.25
C TYR A 204 -12.86 -22.52 20.18
N PRO A 205 -13.29 -23.77 20.40
CA PRO A 205 -12.95 -24.89 19.51
C PRO A 205 -13.49 -24.72 18.07
N VAL A 206 -14.71 -24.19 17.92
CA VAL A 206 -15.36 -23.98 16.61
C VAL A 206 -14.60 -22.95 15.77
N ALA A 207 -14.28 -21.80 16.37
CA ALA A 207 -13.54 -20.72 15.71
C ALA A 207 -12.15 -21.18 15.26
N PHE A 208 -11.47 -22.00 16.08
CA PHE A 208 -10.14 -22.53 15.76
C PHE A 208 -10.20 -23.59 14.65
N GLN A 209 -11.22 -24.44 14.64
CA GLN A 209 -11.42 -25.40 13.56
C GLN A 209 -11.73 -24.68 12.24
N SER A 210 -12.64 -23.72 12.28
CA SER A 210 -12.98 -22.84 11.15
C SER A 210 -11.74 -22.16 10.55
N TYR A 211 -10.87 -21.61 11.40
CA TYR A 211 -9.62 -20.99 10.96
C TYR A 211 -8.71 -21.98 10.21
N ARG A 212 -8.62 -23.23 10.68
CA ARG A 212 -7.79 -24.25 10.01
C ARG A 212 -8.34 -24.59 8.64
N SER A 213 -9.64 -24.84 8.55
CA SER A 213 -10.31 -25.14 7.27
C SER A 213 -10.23 -23.97 6.30
N ALA A 214 -10.43 -22.74 6.78
CA ALA A 214 -10.24 -21.53 5.96
C ALA A 214 -8.80 -21.39 5.46
N ARG A 215 -7.81 -21.64 6.32
CA ARG A 215 -6.41 -21.61 5.94
C ARG A 215 -6.08 -22.66 4.88
N GLU A 216 -6.51 -23.90 5.07
CA GLU A 216 -6.29 -24.99 4.11
C GLU A 216 -6.85 -24.59 2.73
N PHE A 217 -8.08 -24.11 2.70
CA PHE A 217 -8.71 -23.63 1.48
C PHE A 217 -7.95 -22.46 0.83
N LEU A 218 -7.57 -21.43 1.59
CA LEU A 218 -6.87 -20.26 1.05
C LEU A 218 -5.52 -20.67 0.44
N VAL A 219 -4.79 -21.58 1.10
CA VAL A 219 -3.53 -22.14 0.59
C VAL A 219 -3.74 -22.97 -0.67
N GLU A 220 -4.72 -23.87 -0.68
CA GLU A 220 -5.03 -24.72 -1.83
C GLU A 220 -5.46 -23.91 -3.07
N ASN A 221 -6.10 -22.77 -2.86
CA ASN A 221 -6.60 -21.90 -3.93
C ASN A 221 -5.65 -20.73 -4.26
N ASN A 222 -4.49 -20.65 -3.59
CA ASN A 222 -3.49 -19.60 -3.78
C ASN A 222 -4.07 -18.16 -3.66
N ILE A 223 -4.87 -17.96 -2.61
CA ILE A 223 -5.51 -16.69 -2.24
C ILE A 223 -4.64 -15.95 -1.20
#